data_AF-W4QIQ6-F1
#
_entry.id   AF-W4QIQ6-F1
#
_cell.length_a   1.000
_cell.length_b   1.000
_cell.length_c   1.000
_cell.angle_alpha   90.00
_cell.angle_beta   90.00
_cell.angle_gamma   90.00
#
_symmetry.space_group_name_H-M   'P 1'
#
loop_
_entity.id
_entity.type
_entity.pdbx_description
1 polymer ?
#
loop_
_entity_poly.entity_id
_entity_poly.type
_entity_poly.pdbx_seq_one_letter_code
_entity_poly.pdbx_strand_id
1 'polypeptide(L)'
;MIWLKKYNVILIMAMLIIIMLLTACIDRTNVDNFIPNESIPAMNEVEKSSEISADEVIEEPQARMYEGDLELPVVGATGFTSISLDLKEFPKSDSETIDIFEAGTAFEILREEGDWWFIKRGDLAGWLQHNYTFINLPDVIPSIIYDNTNTYSSKFVSSGKDIPNISNRALYPGKTYNERLESEEYIMPVLYSMSKKVHLAQQLALSEGNSLKIYEGFRPYSVQKAVVEGLSKLADDDPEVMTGINTLPWGINWFITDGVSNHQMGYGIDLSLVKINSKKEVPIGEYTRVLIKDYMEYAMPTQIHELSGASAVFTTPVSSQNAIDWKTATYADSMNEAAIKLQTYATTAGLTPLASEWWHFNDLDARDETAHNSSEGDYLLTEIYSSSPLIGDN
;
A
#
# COMPACT_ATOMS: atom_id res chain seq x y z
N MET A 1 -7.87 43.88 -5.34
CA MET A 1 -6.67 43.64 -4.50
C MET A 1 -6.42 44.77 -3.48
N ILE A 2 -7.44 45.19 -2.70
CA ILE A 2 -7.29 46.18 -1.59
C ILE A 2 -8.08 45.74 -0.32
N TRP A 3 -8.80 44.62 -0.35
CA TRP A 3 -9.69 44.19 0.75
C TRP A 3 -9.16 43.06 1.66
N LEU A 4 -7.92 42.57 1.48
CA LEU A 4 -7.32 41.55 2.37
C LEU A 4 -6.25 42.08 3.34
N LYS A 5 -5.84 43.35 3.24
CA LYS A 5 -4.76 43.91 4.10
C LYS A 5 -5.21 44.42 5.47
N LYS A 6 -6.51 44.50 5.76
CA LYS A 6 -7.02 45.02 7.06
C LYS A 6 -7.25 43.94 8.13
N TYR A 7 -7.46 42.68 7.77
CA TYR A 7 -7.71 41.61 8.75
C TYR A 7 -6.43 41.10 9.45
N ASN A 8 -5.28 41.16 8.78
CA ASN A 8 -4.01 40.68 9.36
C ASN A 8 -3.38 41.64 10.39
N VAL A 9 -3.76 42.92 10.41
CA VAL A 9 -3.19 43.90 11.37
C VAL A 9 -3.87 43.81 12.75
N ILE A 10 -5.13 43.37 12.80
CA ILE A 10 -5.90 43.27 14.05
C ILE A 10 -5.55 41.99 14.82
N LEU A 11 -5.25 40.88 14.12
CA LEU A 11 -4.85 39.61 14.77
C LEU A 11 -3.46 39.67 15.41
N ILE A 12 -2.52 40.41 14.78
CA ILE A 12 -1.14 40.55 15.26
C ILE A 12 -1.07 41.43 16.53
N MET A 13 -1.97 42.40 16.71
CA MET A 13 -2.04 43.21 17.93
C MET A 13 -2.65 42.46 19.13
N ALA A 14 -3.51 41.46 18.91
CA ALA A 14 -4.11 40.66 19.99
C ALA A 14 -3.10 39.65 20.60
N MET A 15 -2.14 39.17 19.81
CA MET A 15 -1.19 38.13 20.22
C MET A 15 0.02 38.68 21.01
N LEU A 16 0.28 39.99 20.93
CA LEU A 16 1.38 40.67 21.66
C LEU A 16 1.00 41.11 23.09
N ILE A 17 -0.29 41.13 23.45
CA ILE A 17 -0.77 41.56 24.78
C ILE A 17 -0.80 40.40 25.79
N ILE A 18 -0.85 39.14 25.33
CA ILE A 18 -0.91 37.96 26.20
C ILE A 18 0.50 37.52 26.68
N ILE A 19 1.57 37.95 26.00
CA ILE A 19 2.96 37.59 26.34
C ILE A 19 3.57 38.52 27.42
N MET A 20 2.90 39.61 27.81
CA MET A 20 3.41 40.57 28.83
C MET A 20 2.89 40.36 30.26
N LEU A 21 2.18 39.27 30.59
CA LEU A 21 1.51 39.13 31.90
C LEU A 21 2.06 38.07 32.87
N LEU A 22 3.20 37.43 32.60
CA LEU A 22 3.80 36.47 33.54
C LEU A 22 5.32 36.61 33.68
N THR A 23 5.79 37.78 34.10
CA THR A 23 7.06 37.90 34.83
C THR A 23 7.02 39.11 35.77
N ALA A 24 7.71 38.96 36.91
CA ALA A 24 8.05 39.97 37.93
C ALA A 24 7.06 40.15 39.10
N CYS A 25 7.33 39.45 40.19
CA CYS A 25 7.42 40.04 41.54
C CYS A 25 8.35 39.18 42.41
N ILE A 26 9.51 39.74 42.79
CA ILE A 26 10.39 39.28 43.87
C ILE A 26 10.66 40.49 44.79
N ASP A 27 11.03 40.18 46.05
CA ASP A 27 11.63 40.99 47.14
C ASP A 27 10.66 41.62 48.17
N ARG A 28 10.91 41.68 49.49
CA ARG A 28 11.86 41.04 50.44
C ARG A 28 11.51 41.49 51.89
N THR A 29 11.94 40.69 52.89
CA THR A 29 12.39 40.98 54.29
C THR A 29 11.45 41.30 55.49
N ASN A 30 11.75 40.58 56.60
CA ASN A 30 11.92 40.95 58.04
C ASN A 30 11.04 40.16 59.04
N VAL A 31 11.39 39.78 60.28
CA VAL A 31 12.60 39.61 61.14
C VAL A 31 12.07 39.05 62.51
N ASP A 32 12.86 38.17 63.17
CA ASP A 32 12.97 37.75 64.60
C ASP A 32 11.80 37.24 65.49
N ASN A 33 11.98 36.07 66.15
CA ASN A 33 12.36 35.94 67.60
C ASN A 33 12.42 34.49 68.19
N PHE A 34 13.30 34.34 69.21
CA PHE A 34 13.77 33.21 70.07
C PHE A 34 12.71 32.37 70.87
N ILE A 35 12.79 31.02 71.02
CA ILE A 35 13.42 30.08 72.05
C ILE A 35 12.74 30.08 73.47
N PRO A 36 12.62 28.99 74.33
CA PRO A 36 13.23 27.61 74.38
C PRO A 36 12.36 26.36 74.80
N ASN A 37 12.87 25.17 74.43
CA ASN A 37 13.22 23.94 75.21
C ASN A 37 12.31 23.32 76.31
N GLU A 38 11.99 22.02 76.18
CA GLU A 38 12.06 21.02 77.29
C GLU A 38 12.05 19.55 76.78
N SER A 39 12.73 18.68 77.51
CA SER A 39 13.15 17.30 77.20
C SER A 39 12.38 16.23 77.99
N ILE A 40 12.28 14.98 77.49
CA ILE A 40 12.46 13.65 78.19
C ILE A 40 12.13 12.46 77.24
N PRO A 41 12.69 11.24 77.43
CA PRO A 41 13.17 10.36 76.35
C PRO A 41 12.44 9.02 76.13
N ALA A 42 12.73 8.43 74.96
CA ALA A 42 12.85 7.01 74.54
C ALA A 42 11.88 5.93 75.06
N MET A 43 11.17 5.25 74.12
CA MET A 43 11.40 3.81 73.81
C MET A 43 10.61 3.33 72.56
N ASN A 44 11.38 2.74 71.65
CA ASN A 44 11.13 1.89 70.46
C ASN A 44 9.72 1.40 70.13
N GLU A 45 9.37 1.45 68.83
CA GLU A 45 9.31 0.23 68.00
C GLU A 45 9.37 0.53 66.49
N VAL A 46 10.36 -0.08 65.85
CA VAL A 46 10.47 -0.59 64.46
C VAL A 46 9.49 -0.04 63.41
N GLU A 47 10.02 0.61 62.37
CA GLU A 47 9.65 0.29 60.98
C GLU A 47 10.58 0.92 59.90
N LYS A 48 11.14 0.01 59.09
CA LYS A 48 11.29 0.09 57.63
C LYS A 48 12.12 1.23 57.02
N SER A 49 13.38 0.93 56.72
CA SER A 49 14.15 1.61 55.67
C SER A 49 14.60 0.60 54.61
N SER A 50 13.85 0.50 53.53
CA SER A 50 14.37 0.08 52.23
C SER A 50 14.23 1.29 51.32
N GLU A 51 15.34 1.95 51.03
CA GLU A 51 15.44 3.04 50.08
C GLU A 51 14.87 2.61 48.73
N ILE A 52 13.82 3.29 48.28
CA ILE A 52 13.37 3.24 46.89
C ILE A 52 14.21 4.29 46.17
N SER A 53 15.18 3.84 45.38
CA SER A 53 15.82 4.67 44.36
C SER A 53 14.79 4.91 43.24
N ALA A 54 14.15 6.07 43.28
CA ALA A 54 13.37 6.56 42.16
C ALA A 54 14.33 7.16 41.12
N ASP A 55 14.71 6.33 40.15
CA ASP A 55 15.12 6.75 38.82
C ASP A 55 14.68 5.64 37.87
N GLU A 56 13.36 5.46 37.75
CA GLU A 56 12.79 4.84 36.56
C GLU A 56 12.90 5.86 35.44
N VAL A 57 13.98 5.76 34.67
CA VAL A 57 14.02 6.27 33.31
C VAL A 57 12.92 5.53 32.56
N ILE A 58 11.78 6.20 32.35
CA ILE A 58 10.78 5.75 31.41
C ILE A 58 11.44 5.90 30.04
N GLU A 59 12.10 4.85 29.55
CA GLU A 59 12.47 4.76 28.14
C GLU A 59 11.16 4.84 27.35
N GLU A 60 11.03 5.84 26.48
CA GLU A 60 9.92 5.83 25.52
C GLU A 60 9.95 4.49 24.76
N PRO A 61 8.80 3.84 24.52
CA PRO A 61 8.76 2.60 23.77
C PRO A 61 9.50 2.78 22.45
N GLN A 62 10.63 2.11 22.29
CA GLN A 62 11.37 2.17 21.05
C GLN A 62 10.57 1.39 20.01
N ALA A 63 10.06 2.10 19.00
CA ALA A 63 9.27 1.51 17.93
C ALA A 63 9.94 0.26 17.35
N ARG A 64 9.24 -0.88 17.34
CA ARG A 64 9.81 -2.20 16.99
C ARG A 64 9.53 -2.59 15.54
N MET A 65 10.37 -3.43 14.95
CA MET A 65 10.00 -4.08 13.68
C MET A 65 8.82 -5.02 13.93
N TYR A 66 7.83 -5.00 13.04
CA TYR A 66 6.74 -5.98 13.09
C TYR A 66 7.25 -7.35 12.64
N GLU A 67 6.85 -8.40 13.34
CA GLU A 67 7.15 -9.79 12.99
C GLU A 67 5.86 -10.47 12.52
N GLY A 68 5.73 -10.68 11.21
CA GLY A 68 4.57 -11.32 10.59
C GLY A 68 4.79 -11.59 9.10
N ASP A 69 3.71 -11.93 8.39
CA ASP A 69 3.73 -12.21 6.94
C ASP A 69 3.84 -10.93 6.06
N LEU A 70 3.94 -9.76 6.70
CA LEU A 70 3.92 -8.42 6.11
C LEU A 70 4.89 -7.49 6.88
N GLU A 71 5.09 -6.25 6.44
CA GLU A 71 5.98 -5.29 7.12
C GLU A 71 5.29 -4.53 8.27
N LEU A 72 3.95 -4.47 8.25
CA LEU A 72 3.12 -3.89 9.30
C LEU A 72 1.87 -4.77 9.50
N PRO A 73 1.25 -4.76 10.70
CA PRO A 73 0.06 -5.55 10.96
C PRO A 73 -1.12 -5.12 10.09
N VAL A 74 -2.01 -6.06 9.75
CA VAL A 74 -3.25 -5.77 9.02
C VAL A 74 -4.22 -4.90 9.83
N VAL A 75 -4.13 -4.92 11.17
CA VAL A 75 -4.93 -4.06 12.04
C VAL A 75 -4.61 -2.59 11.77
N GLY A 76 -5.66 -1.82 11.52
CA GLY A 76 -5.61 -0.43 11.09
C GLY A 76 -5.29 -0.24 9.60
N ALA A 77 -5.12 -1.30 8.81
CA ALA A 77 -5.03 -1.16 7.36
C ALA A 77 -6.44 -0.98 6.74
N THR A 78 -6.49 -0.32 5.58
CA THR A 78 -7.67 -0.29 4.73
C THR A 78 -7.80 -1.62 3.97
N GLY A 79 -8.94 -2.27 4.11
CA GLY A 79 -9.39 -3.34 3.22
C GLY A 79 -10.52 -2.88 2.30
N PHE A 80 -10.78 -3.66 1.25
CA PHE A 80 -11.89 -3.45 0.33
C PHE A 80 -12.58 -4.78 0.04
N THR A 81 -13.90 -4.78 -0.09
CA THR A 81 -14.62 -5.95 -0.61
C THR A 81 -14.32 -6.11 -2.11
N SER A 82 -13.90 -7.29 -2.56
CA SER A 82 -13.65 -7.50 -4.01
C SER A 82 -14.94 -7.82 -4.78
N ILE A 83 -15.93 -8.37 -4.05
CA ILE A 83 -17.27 -8.75 -4.50
C ILE A 83 -18.29 -8.27 -3.45
N SER A 84 -19.58 -8.45 -3.72
CA SER A 84 -20.60 -8.27 -2.66
C SER A 84 -20.41 -9.31 -1.55
N LEU A 85 -20.34 -8.87 -0.30
CA LEU A 85 -20.08 -9.71 0.88
C LEU A 85 -21.06 -9.43 2.02
N ASP A 86 -21.54 -10.50 2.65
CA ASP A 86 -22.30 -10.44 3.88
C ASP A 86 -21.40 -10.04 5.06
N LEU A 87 -21.74 -8.95 5.75
CA LEU A 87 -21.15 -8.59 7.03
C LEU A 87 -21.78 -9.45 8.13
N LYS A 88 -21.02 -10.35 8.74
CA LYS A 88 -21.51 -11.33 9.73
C LYS A 88 -21.36 -10.84 11.17
N GLU A 89 -22.24 -11.29 12.06
CA GLU A 89 -22.11 -11.03 13.52
C GLU A 89 -20.94 -11.79 14.17
N PHE A 90 -20.66 -13.02 13.72
CA PHE A 90 -19.58 -13.88 14.20
C PHE A 90 -18.71 -14.38 13.03
N PRO A 91 -17.45 -14.81 13.25
CA PRO A 91 -16.52 -15.26 12.21
C PRO A 91 -16.87 -16.68 11.72
N LYS A 92 -18.08 -16.85 11.18
CA LYS A 92 -18.60 -18.10 10.65
C LYS A 92 -19.70 -17.84 9.63
N SER A 93 -19.76 -18.68 8.59
CA SER A 93 -20.63 -18.46 7.43
C SER A 93 -22.13 -18.57 7.74
N ASP A 94 -22.50 -19.34 8.75
CA ASP A 94 -23.89 -19.55 9.19
C ASP A 94 -24.39 -18.52 10.22
N SER A 95 -23.54 -17.53 10.58
CA SER A 95 -23.93 -16.42 11.45
C SER A 95 -24.97 -15.52 10.79
N GLU A 96 -25.72 -14.78 11.63
CA GLU A 96 -26.58 -13.69 11.18
C GLU A 96 -25.79 -12.67 10.35
N THR A 97 -26.41 -12.22 9.25
CA THR A 97 -25.91 -11.13 8.41
C THR A 97 -26.43 -9.81 8.98
N ILE A 98 -25.52 -8.97 9.45
CA ILE A 98 -25.78 -7.61 9.97
C ILE A 98 -26.11 -6.65 8.82
N ASP A 99 -25.33 -6.74 7.74
CA ASP A 99 -25.47 -5.91 6.55
C ASP A 99 -24.83 -6.59 5.32
N ILE A 100 -24.97 -6.01 4.13
CA ILE A 100 -24.32 -6.46 2.90
C ILE A 100 -23.47 -5.32 2.35
N PHE A 101 -22.19 -5.58 2.17
CA PHE A 101 -21.25 -4.63 1.57
C PHE A 101 -21.10 -4.93 0.08
N GLU A 102 -21.44 -3.97 -0.77
CA GLU A 102 -21.23 -4.06 -2.22
C GLU A 102 -19.73 -4.15 -2.56
N ALA A 103 -19.40 -4.63 -3.75
CA ALA A 103 -18.02 -4.67 -4.23
C ALA A 103 -17.40 -3.26 -4.27
N GLY A 104 -16.13 -3.16 -3.87
CA GLY A 104 -15.38 -1.91 -3.77
C GLY A 104 -15.62 -1.13 -2.46
N THR A 105 -16.39 -1.67 -1.52
CA THR A 105 -16.62 -1.04 -0.21
C THR A 105 -15.35 -1.08 0.63
N ALA A 106 -14.79 0.08 0.95
CA ALA A 106 -13.63 0.23 1.83
C ALA A 106 -13.99 0.12 3.32
N PHE A 107 -13.08 -0.39 4.15
CA PHE A 107 -13.27 -0.51 5.60
C PHE A 107 -11.93 -0.52 6.35
N GLU A 108 -11.97 -0.26 7.65
CA GLU A 108 -10.84 -0.45 8.56
C GLU A 108 -10.84 -1.89 9.11
N ILE A 109 -9.68 -2.54 9.13
CA ILE A 109 -9.50 -3.85 9.77
C ILE A 109 -9.18 -3.66 11.25
N LEU A 110 -9.97 -4.28 12.14
CA LEU A 110 -9.80 -4.16 13.59
C LEU A 110 -9.20 -5.41 14.25
N ARG A 111 -9.46 -6.60 13.69
CA ARG A 111 -8.93 -7.88 14.18
C ARG A 111 -8.94 -8.92 13.07
N GLU A 112 -8.03 -9.87 13.14
CA GLU A 112 -8.01 -11.07 12.29
C GLU A 112 -8.20 -12.32 13.14
N GLU A 113 -9.07 -13.24 12.69
CA GLU A 113 -9.30 -14.54 13.33
C GLU A 113 -9.56 -15.60 12.24
N GLY A 114 -8.57 -16.48 12.02
CA GLY A 114 -8.65 -17.49 10.96
C GLY A 114 -8.85 -16.83 9.59
N ASP A 115 -9.91 -17.22 8.90
CA ASP A 115 -10.26 -16.71 7.56
C ASP A 115 -11.10 -15.40 7.59
N TRP A 116 -11.22 -14.77 8.76
CA TRP A 116 -12.13 -13.64 8.98
C TRP A 116 -11.42 -12.40 9.51
N TRP A 117 -11.89 -11.25 9.06
CA TRP A 117 -11.55 -9.96 9.64
C TRP A 117 -12.75 -9.34 10.32
N PHE A 118 -12.58 -8.90 11.57
CA PHE A 118 -13.51 -7.99 12.20
C PHE A 118 -13.19 -6.58 11.70
N ILE A 119 -14.16 -5.93 11.09
CA ILE A 119 -13.97 -4.65 10.40
C ILE A 119 -14.85 -3.57 10.98
N LYS A 120 -14.57 -2.32 10.62
CA LYS A 120 -15.45 -1.17 10.90
C LYS A 120 -15.59 -0.27 9.68
N ARG A 121 -16.80 0.23 9.48
CA ARG A 121 -17.14 1.29 8.51
C ARG A 121 -18.25 2.16 9.09
N GLY A 122 -17.92 3.40 9.45
CA GLY A 122 -18.86 4.27 10.15
C GLY A 122 -19.34 3.67 11.48
N ASP A 123 -20.65 3.54 11.64
CA ASP A 123 -21.28 2.94 12.83
C ASP A 123 -21.44 1.40 12.73
N LEU A 124 -21.08 0.81 11.59
CA LEU A 124 -21.16 -0.64 11.36
C LEU A 124 -19.85 -1.33 11.72
N ALA A 125 -19.97 -2.47 12.39
CA ALA A 125 -18.87 -3.39 12.67
C ALA A 125 -19.37 -4.84 12.60
N GLY A 126 -18.51 -5.74 12.12
CA GLY A 126 -18.85 -7.14 11.91
C GLY A 126 -17.70 -7.89 11.25
N TRP A 127 -17.94 -9.13 10.84
CA TRP A 127 -16.94 -10.02 10.27
C TRP A 127 -17.11 -10.21 8.77
N LEU A 128 -16.01 -10.13 8.02
CA LEU A 128 -15.94 -10.45 6.61
C LEU A 128 -14.94 -11.58 6.39
N GLN A 129 -15.20 -12.47 5.42
CA GLN A 129 -14.21 -13.44 4.98
C GLN A 129 -13.14 -12.72 4.17
N HIS A 130 -11.87 -12.80 4.62
CA HIS A 130 -10.80 -11.98 4.04
C HIS A 130 -10.26 -12.52 2.70
N ASN A 131 -10.53 -13.79 2.36
CA ASN A 131 -10.13 -14.37 1.08
C ASN A 131 -10.79 -13.68 -0.12
N TYR A 132 -11.94 -13.04 0.07
CA TYR A 132 -12.64 -12.24 -0.95
C TYR A 132 -12.41 -10.72 -0.79
N THR A 133 -11.40 -10.32 -0.04
CA THR A 133 -11.09 -8.91 0.20
C THR A 133 -9.74 -8.52 -0.37
N PHE A 134 -9.65 -7.26 -0.79
CA PHE A 134 -8.38 -6.62 -1.08
C PHE A 134 -7.80 -5.97 0.17
N ILE A 135 -6.47 -5.85 0.21
CA ILE A 135 -5.74 -5.05 1.19
C ILE A 135 -4.96 -3.94 0.50
N ASN A 136 -4.97 -2.73 1.05
CA ASN A 136 -4.17 -1.62 0.52
C ASN A 136 -2.68 -1.85 0.81
N LEU A 137 -1.89 -2.17 -0.21
CA LEU A 137 -0.48 -2.54 -0.03
C LEU A 137 0.36 -1.52 0.75
N PRO A 138 0.25 -0.19 0.55
CA PRO A 138 1.05 0.78 1.30
C PRO A 138 0.85 0.72 2.82
N ASP A 139 -0.30 0.25 3.28
CA ASP A 139 -0.60 0.15 4.71
C ASP A 139 0.17 -0.98 5.39
N VAL A 140 0.61 -1.97 4.61
CA VAL A 140 1.19 -3.23 5.11
C VAL A 140 2.57 -3.55 4.56
N ILE A 141 3.01 -2.91 3.47
CA ILE A 141 4.34 -3.05 2.87
C ILE A 141 4.89 -1.67 2.46
N PRO A 142 4.99 -0.71 3.40
CA PRO A 142 5.36 0.67 3.10
C PRO A 142 6.78 0.88 2.57
N SER A 143 7.64 -0.16 2.55
CA SER A 143 8.97 -0.05 1.97
C SER A 143 8.98 -0.04 0.43
N ILE A 144 7.86 -0.41 -0.21
CA ILE A 144 7.70 -0.36 -1.66
C ILE A 144 7.56 1.09 -2.14
N ILE A 145 8.03 1.37 -3.36
CA ILE A 145 7.74 2.62 -4.05
C ILE A 145 6.44 2.46 -4.83
N TYR A 146 5.41 3.18 -4.44
CA TYR A 146 4.13 3.21 -5.16
C TYR A 146 4.10 4.36 -6.16
N ASP A 147 3.76 4.07 -7.41
CA ASP A 147 3.69 5.06 -8.49
C ASP A 147 2.58 4.66 -9.47
N ASN A 148 1.31 4.75 -9.03
CA ASN A 148 0.18 4.40 -9.89
C ASN A 148 -0.01 5.43 -10.99
N THR A 149 0.71 5.26 -12.10
CA THR A 149 0.71 6.19 -13.24
C THR A 149 -0.68 6.35 -13.86
N ASN A 150 -1.53 5.33 -13.80
CA ASN A 150 -2.88 5.41 -14.37
C ASN A 150 -3.80 6.38 -13.61
N THR A 151 -3.39 6.84 -12.42
CA THR A 151 -4.15 7.83 -11.64
C THR A 151 -3.82 9.28 -11.98
N TYR A 152 -2.73 9.55 -12.73
CA TYR A 152 -2.29 10.92 -13.02
C TYR A 152 -1.72 11.13 -14.43
N SER A 153 -1.00 10.15 -15.00
CA SER A 153 -0.39 10.22 -16.32
C SER A 153 -0.09 8.81 -16.84
N SER A 154 -1.12 8.11 -17.31
CA SER A 154 -1.01 6.74 -17.82
C SER A 154 0.10 6.57 -18.83
N LYS A 155 0.79 5.43 -18.75
CA LYS A 155 1.94 5.07 -19.58
C LYS A 155 1.61 4.06 -20.68
N PHE A 156 0.34 3.67 -20.80
CA PHE A 156 -0.11 2.85 -21.91
C PHE A 156 0.27 3.49 -23.23
N VAL A 157 0.99 2.75 -24.05
CA VAL A 157 1.35 3.07 -25.43
C VAL A 157 1.32 1.79 -26.24
N SER A 158 1.39 1.90 -27.55
CA SER A 158 1.72 0.74 -28.39
C SER A 158 2.69 1.13 -29.48
N SER A 159 3.75 0.34 -29.64
CA SER A 159 4.88 0.62 -30.53
C SER A 159 5.46 2.02 -30.28
N GLY A 160 5.54 2.43 -29.01
CA GLY A 160 5.98 3.76 -28.58
C GLY A 160 5.02 4.92 -28.90
N LYS A 161 3.83 4.65 -29.43
CA LYS A 161 2.83 5.68 -29.78
C LYS A 161 1.77 5.82 -28.71
N ASP A 162 1.42 7.07 -28.42
CA ASP A 162 0.32 7.41 -27.52
C ASP A 162 -1.00 6.83 -28.03
N ILE A 163 -1.71 6.13 -27.14
CA ILE A 163 -3.07 5.67 -27.35
C ILE A 163 -4.03 6.84 -27.09
N PRO A 164 -4.80 7.28 -28.11
CA PRO A 164 -5.72 8.39 -27.98
C PRO A 164 -6.70 8.17 -26.82
N ASN A 165 -6.85 9.21 -26.02
CA ASN A 165 -7.66 9.21 -24.80
C ASN A 165 -7.20 8.35 -23.62
N ILE A 166 -6.02 7.71 -23.74
CA ILE A 166 -5.47 6.87 -22.68
C ILE A 166 -4.13 7.43 -22.19
N SER A 167 -3.15 7.62 -23.08
CA SER A 167 -1.81 8.04 -22.67
C SER A 167 -1.78 9.45 -22.07
N ASN A 168 -0.82 9.68 -21.18
CA ASN A 168 -0.45 10.99 -20.64
C ASN A 168 -1.60 11.72 -19.91
N ARG A 169 -2.51 10.97 -19.28
CA ARG A 169 -3.59 11.51 -18.44
C ARG A 169 -3.97 10.56 -17.30
N ALA A 170 -4.71 11.08 -16.33
CA ALA A 170 -5.42 10.26 -15.34
C ALA A 170 -6.57 9.49 -16.01
N LEU A 171 -6.70 8.21 -15.65
CA LEU A 171 -7.79 7.32 -16.07
C LEU A 171 -8.82 7.14 -14.96
N TYR A 172 -8.41 7.23 -13.69
CA TYR A 172 -9.27 7.14 -12.50
C TYR A 172 -8.59 7.83 -11.30
N PRO A 173 -9.34 8.27 -10.26
CA PRO A 173 -8.74 8.71 -9.01
C PRO A 173 -8.08 7.53 -8.28
N GLY A 174 -6.97 7.77 -7.57
CA GLY A 174 -6.33 6.69 -6.79
C GLY A 174 -5.17 7.15 -5.93
N LYS A 175 -5.23 8.39 -5.44
CA LYS A 175 -4.28 8.95 -4.48
C LYS A 175 -5.04 9.82 -3.47
N THR A 176 -4.75 9.64 -2.18
CA THR A 176 -5.41 10.35 -1.09
C THR A 176 -4.48 10.42 0.13
N TYR A 177 -4.79 11.32 1.06
CA TYR A 177 -4.09 11.38 2.34
C TYR A 177 -4.31 10.09 3.13
N ASN A 178 -3.22 9.42 3.51
CA ASN A 178 -3.21 8.20 4.30
C ASN A 178 -2.83 8.51 5.75
N GLU A 179 -3.82 8.47 6.65
CA GLU A 179 -3.64 8.77 8.08
C GLU A 179 -2.67 7.80 8.78
N ARG A 180 -2.58 6.55 8.31
CA ARG A 180 -1.61 5.58 8.83
C ARG A 180 -0.16 5.95 8.49
N LEU A 181 0.06 6.46 7.28
CA LEU A 181 1.39 6.81 6.78
C LEU A 181 1.73 8.31 6.93
N GLU A 182 0.78 9.11 7.43
CA GLU A 182 0.83 10.57 7.57
C GLU A 182 1.29 11.29 6.28
N SER A 183 0.84 10.80 5.13
CA SER A 183 1.25 11.33 3.82
C SER A 183 0.24 11.02 2.72
N GLU A 184 0.30 11.79 1.63
CA GLU A 184 -0.41 11.46 0.39
C GLU A 184 0.14 10.17 -0.21
N GLU A 185 -0.71 9.16 -0.34
CA GLU A 185 -0.31 7.84 -0.84
C GLU A 185 -1.35 7.28 -1.83
N TYR A 186 -0.89 6.41 -2.71
CA TYR A 186 -1.72 5.73 -3.69
C TYR A 186 -2.63 4.69 -3.04
N ILE A 187 -3.84 4.52 -3.58
CA ILE A 187 -4.68 3.36 -3.30
C ILE A 187 -4.20 2.24 -4.21
N MET A 188 -3.52 1.24 -3.63
CA MET A 188 -2.90 0.13 -4.37
C MET A 188 -3.34 -1.21 -3.79
N PRO A 189 -4.58 -1.66 -4.08
CA PRO A 189 -5.11 -2.88 -3.53
C PRO A 189 -4.79 -4.10 -4.40
N VAL A 190 -4.59 -5.24 -3.75
CA VAL A 190 -4.56 -6.60 -4.32
C VAL A 190 -5.32 -7.54 -3.38
N LEU A 191 -5.69 -8.74 -3.83
CA LEU A 191 -6.22 -9.77 -2.95
C LEU A 191 -5.29 -9.98 -1.75
N TYR A 192 -5.88 -10.11 -0.56
CA TYR A 192 -5.10 -10.20 0.67
C TYR A 192 -4.06 -11.32 0.63
N SER A 193 -4.40 -12.51 0.12
CA SER A 193 -3.45 -13.62 -0.02
C SER A 193 -2.24 -13.26 -0.91
N MET A 194 -2.46 -12.51 -1.99
CA MET A 194 -1.39 -12.05 -2.87
C MET A 194 -0.40 -11.10 -2.17
N SER A 195 -0.86 -10.29 -1.20
CA SER A 195 0.00 -9.34 -0.48
C SER A 195 1.20 -10.00 0.19
N LYS A 196 1.05 -11.25 0.66
CA LYS A 196 2.13 -12.02 1.30
C LYS A 196 3.25 -12.37 0.32
N LYS A 197 2.90 -12.73 -0.92
CA LYS A 197 3.88 -12.98 -1.99
C LYS A 197 4.55 -11.69 -2.47
N VAL A 198 3.79 -10.59 -2.55
CA VAL A 198 4.34 -9.26 -2.86
C VAL A 198 5.34 -8.84 -1.77
N HIS A 199 5.02 -9.07 -0.50
CA HIS A 199 5.91 -8.81 0.63
C HIS A 199 7.20 -9.62 0.51
N LEU A 200 7.10 -10.92 0.25
CA LEU A 200 8.28 -11.77 0.08
C LEU A 200 9.16 -11.31 -1.10
N ALA A 201 8.55 -10.96 -2.25
CA ALA A 201 9.28 -10.40 -3.38
C ALA A 201 10.00 -9.08 -3.03
N GLN A 202 9.36 -8.22 -2.23
CA GLN A 202 9.97 -7.00 -1.71
C GLN A 202 11.14 -7.30 -0.78
N GLN A 203 11.03 -8.26 0.14
CA GLN A 203 12.14 -8.63 1.02
C GLN A 203 13.34 -9.19 0.25
N LEU A 204 13.09 -10.00 -0.79
CA LEU A 204 14.13 -10.48 -1.69
C LEU A 204 14.84 -9.32 -2.40
N ALA A 205 14.09 -8.35 -2.93
CA ALA A 205 14.67 -7.15 -3.54
C ALA A 205 15.52 -6.34 -2.54
N LEU A 206 14.98 -6.08 -1.34
CA LEU A 206 15.66 -5.33 -0.28
C LEU A 206 16.97 -5.99 0.16
N SER A 207 17.00 -7.33 0.21
CA SER A 207 18.18 -8.11 0.59
C SER A 207 19.38 -7.90 -0.36
N GLU A 208 19.11 -7.46 -1.60
CA GLU A 208 20.12 -7.17 -2.61
C GLU A 208 20.24 -5.67 -2.94
N GLY A 209 19.77 -4.80 -2.05
CA GLY A 209 19.86 -3.34 -2.21
C GLY A 209 18.94 -2.76 -3.27
N ASN A 210 17.85 -3.46 -3.60
CA ASN A 210 16.82 -3.02 -4.55
C ASN A 210 15.48 -2.82 -3.85
N SER A 211 14.52 -2.24 -4.54
CA SER A 211 13.11 -2.24 -4.13
C SER A 211 12.22 -2.43 -5.34
N LEU A 212 11.06 -3.04 -5.11
CA LEU A 212 9.98 -3.00 -6.07
C LEU A 212 9.46 -1.57 -6.22
N LYS A 213 9.02 -1.26 -7.43
CA LYS A 213 8.20 -0.09 -7.76
C LYS A 213 6.89 -0.59 -8.37
N ILE A 214 5.75 -0.34 -7.73
CA ILE A 214 4.44 -0.83 -8.18
C ILE A 214 3.73 0.26 -8.98
N TYR A 215 3.30 -0.09 -10.19
CA TYR A 215 2.52 0.78 -11.06
C TYR A 215 1.02 0.48 -11.00
N GLU A 216 0.61 -0.77 -10.75
CA GLU A 216 -0.81 -1.09 -10.67
C GLU A 216 -1.04 -2.43 -9.95
N GLY A 217 -2.04 -2.46 -9.08
CA GLY A 217 -2.68 -3.67 -8.56
C GLY A 217 -4.07 -3.78 -9.17
N PHE A 218 -5.10 -3.33 -8.45
CA PHE A 218 -6.45 -3.18 -9.01
C PHE A 218 -6.54 -2.12 -10.12
N ARG A 219 -7.19 -2.49 -11.22
CA ARG A 219 -7.58 -1.59 -12.33
C ARG A 219 -9.11 -1.64 -12.49
N PRO A 220 -9.83 -0.52 -12.51
CA PRO A 220 -11.28 -0.54 -12.79
C PRO A 220 -11.60 -1.14 -14.17
N TYR A 221 -12.72 -1.87 -14.29
CA TYR A 221 -13.14 -2.48 -15.54
C TYR A 221 -13.41 -1.45 -16.66
N SER A 222 -13.95 -0.29 -16.31
CA SER A 222 -14.15 0.82 -17.25
C SER A 222 -12.84 1.29 -17.90
N VAL A 223 -11.73 1.28 -17.16
CA VAL A 223 -10.40 1.62 -17.66
C VAL A 223 -9.89 0.53 -18.60
N GLN A 224 -10.08 -0.75 -18.25
CA GLN A 224 -9.73 -1.89 -19.11
C GLN A 224 -10.40 -1.76 -20.48
N LYS A 225 -11.72 -1.51 -20.51
CA LYS A 225 -12.47 -1.32 -21.75
C LYS A 225 -12.00 -0.10 -22.55
N ALA A 226 -11.72 1.02 -21.87
CA ALA A 226 -11.20 2.21 -22.53
C ALA A 226 -9.84 1.96 -23.21
N VAL A 227 -8.94 1.20 -22.57
CA VAL A 227 -7.63 0.84 -23.17
C VAL A 227 -7.82 -0.07 -24.39
N VAL A 228 -8.70 -1.08 -24.31
CA VAL A 228 -9.02 -1.97 -25.44
C VAL A 228 -9.56 -1.18 -26.63
N GLU A 229 -10.56 -0.31 -26.40
CA GLU A 229 -11.18 0.51 -27.44
C GLU A 229 -10.16 1.48 -28.06
N GLY A 230 -9.37 2.15 -27.22
CA GLY A 230 -8.35 3.10 -27.65
C GLY A 230 -7.25 2.43 -28.48
N LEU A 231 -6.74 1.27 -28.03
CA LEU A 231 -5.71 0.52 -28.74
C LEU A 231 -6.23 -0.02 -30.07
N SER A 232 -7.43 -0.62 -30.07
CA SER A 232 -8.03 -1.19 -31.29
C SER A 232 -8.21 -0.12 -32.36
N LYS A 233 -8.74 1.05 -31.96
CA LYS A 233 -8.89 2.19 -32.87
C LYS A 233 -7.54 2.70 -33.39
N LEU A 234 -6.55 2.82 -32.51
CA LEU A 234 -5.20 3.24 -32.93
C LEU A 234 -4.60 2.25 -33.92
N ALA A 235 -4.77 0.95 -33.70
CA ALA A 235 -4.27 -0.09 -34.60
C ALA A 235 -4.95 -0.04 -35.97
N ASP A 236 -6.26 0.21 -36.03
CA ASP A 236 -6.98 0.34 -37.30
C ASP A 236 -6.44 1.50 -38.17
N ASP A 237 -6.03 2.60 -37.53
CA ASP A 237 -5.55 3.82 -38.19
C ASP A 237 -4.02 3.83 -38.44
N ASP A 238 -3.24 3.05 -37.67
CA ASP A 238 -1.78 3.06 -37.68
C ASP A 238 -1.16 1.67 -37.96
N PRO A 239 -0.62 1.43 -39.18
CA PRO A 239 -0.06 0.14 -39.56
C PRO A 239 1.13 -0.33 -38.71
N GLU A 240 1.90 0.59 -38.12
CA GLU A 240 3.03 0.24 -37.24
C GLU A 240 2.49 -0.34 -35.93
N VAL A 241 1.46 0.28 -35.37
CA VAL A 241 0.76 -0.22 -34.17
C VAL A 241 0.13 -1.58 -34.44
N MET A 242 -0.60 -1.71 -35.55
CA MET A 242 -1.20 -2.99 -35.97
C MET A 242 -0.13 -4.10 -36.12
N THR A 243 1.05 -3.75 -36.65
CA THR A 243 2.17 -4.69 -36.77
C THR A 243 2.76 -5.02 -35.40
N GLY A 244 2.95 -4.02 -34.53
CA GLY A 244 3.52 -4.19 -33.20
C GLY A 244 2.69 -5.11 -32.31
N ILE A 245 1.37 -4.90 -32.25
CA ILE A 245 0.45 -5.76 -31.47
C ILE A 245 0.31 -7.17 -32.04
N ASN A 246 0.61 -7.36 -33.33
CA ASN A 246 0.57 -8.65 -34.03
C ASN A 246 1.97 -9.16 -34.41
N THR A 247 3.00 -8.76 -33.66
CA THR A 247 4.36 -9.28 -33.85
C THR A 247 4.33 -10.76 -33.56
N LEU A 248 4.50 -11.63 -34.57
CA LEU A 248 4.44 -13.08 -34.36
C LEU A 248 5.41 -13.52 -33.24
N PRO A 249 4.98 -14.38 -32.31
CA PRO A 249 3.71 -15.14 -32.26
C PRO A 249 2.56 -14.43 -31.52
N TRP A 250 2.71 -13.15 -31.19
CA TRP A 250 1.77 -12.37 -30.40
C TRP A 250 0.58 -11.86 -31.23
N GLY A 251 -0.49 -11.54 -30.52
CA GLY A 251 -1.68 -10.86 -31.01
C GLY A 251 -2.25 -10.00 -29.90
N ILE A 252 -3.18 -9.10 -30.23
CA ILE A 252 -3.69 -8.07 -29.29
C ILE A 252 -4.10 -8.60 -27.91
N ASN A 253 -4.74 -9.77 -27.85
CA ASN A 253 -5.22 -10.38 -26.60
C ASN A 253 -4.11 -10.80 -25.63
N TRP A 254 -2.84 -10.82 -26.07
CA TRP A 254 -1.69 -11.01 -25.19
C TRP A 254 -1.32 -9.75 -24.40
N PHE A 255 -1.74 -8.57 -24.85
CA PHE A 255 -1.40 -7.29 -24.23
C PHE A 255 -2.61 -6.63 -23.55
N ILE A 256 -3.81 -6.91 -24.05
CA ILE A 256 -5.03 -6.38 -23.44
C ILE A 256 -6.22 -7.31 -23.72
N THR A 257 -6.86 -7.80 -22.66
CA THR A 257 -8.09 -8.61 -22.78
C THR A 257 -9.32 -7.73 -22.96
N ASP A 258 -10.26 -8.16 -23.81
CA ASP A 258 -11.55 -7.48 -24.06
C ASP A 258 -12.60 -7.72 -22.96
N GLY A 259 -12.24 -8.49 -21.92
CA GLY A 259 -13.08 -8.81 -20.77
C GLY A 259 -12.42 -8.46 -19.43
N VAL A 260 -12.88 -9.12 -18.37
CA VAL A 260 -12.30 -8.98 -17.03
C VAL A 260 -10.85 -9.49 -17.05
N SER A 261 -9.93 -8.63 -16.64
CA SER A 261 -8.50 -8.92 -16.47
C SER A 261 -8.19 -9.34 -15.03
N ASN A 262 -7.02 -9.93 -14.86
CA ASN A 262 -6.47 -10.40 -13.59
C ASN A 262 -6.33 -9.24 -12.59
N HIS A 263 -6.16 -8.00 -13.08
CA HIS A 263 -6.18 -6.78 -12.27
C HIS A 263 -7.54 -6.49 -11.62
N GLN A 264 -8.66 -6.66 -12.34
CA GLN A 264 -9.99 -6.49 -11.75
C GLN A 264 -10.28 -7.57 -10.71
N MET A 265 -9.81 -8.78 -10.96
CA MET A 265 -9.91 -9.91 -10.04
C MET A 265 -8.97 -9.77 -8.83
N GLY A 266 -7.97 -8.88 -8.89
CA GLY A 266 -7.06 -8.54 -7.80
C GLY A 266 -5.89 -9.48 -7.59
N TYR A 267 -5.63 -10.40 -8.53
CA TYR A 267 -4.45 -11.29 -8.48
C TYR A 267 -3.37 -10.96 -9.51
N GLY A 268 -3.55 -9.88 -10.29
CA GLY A 268 -2.53 -9.33 -11.19
C GLY A 268 -1.85 -8.09 -10.60
N ILE A 269 -0.56 -7.93 -10.88
CA ILE A 269 0.22 -6.76 -10.44
C ILE A 269 1.28 -6.37 -11.48
N ASP A 270 1.47 -5.06 -11.66
CA ASP A 270 2.45 -4.48 -12.58
C ASP A 270 3.60 -3.82 -11.81
N LEU A 271 4.81 -4.32 -12.04
CA LEU A 271 6.00 -4.01 -11.24
C LEU A 271 7.17 -3.53 -12.10
N SER A 272 8.05 -2.74 -11.49
CA SER A 272 9.42 -2.51 -11.94
C SER A 272 10.39 -2.64 -10.75
N LEU A 273 11.66 -2.40 -11.00
CA LEU A 273 12.74 -2.51 -10.03
C LEU A 273 13.53 -1.22 -9.97
N VAL A 274 13.94 -0.85 -8.76
CA VAL A 274 14.86 0.26 -8.53
C VAL A 274 16.07 -0.20 -7.72
N LYS A 275 17.20 0.49 -7.90
CA LYS A 275 18.35 0.42 -7.02
C LYS A 275 18.20 1.44 -5.90
N ILE A 276 18.34 1.02 -4.65
CA ILE A 276 18.26 1.92 -3.51
C ILE A 276 19.58 2.67 -3.37
N ASN A 277 19.53 4.00 -3.35
CA ASN A 277 20.67 4.84 -3.03
C ASN A 277 20.71 5.16 -1.54
N SER A 278 19.55 5.39 -0.92
CA SER A 278 19.43 5.56 0.53
C SER A 278 18.04 5.19 1.04
N LYS A 279 18.01 4.67 2.28
CA LYS A 279 16.79 4.36 3.04
C LYS A 279 16.95 4.80 4.49
N LYS A 280 15.84 4.99 5.18
CA LYS A 280 15.80 5.35 6.60
C LYS A 280 14.72 4.54 7.30
N GLU A 281 15.00 4.08 8.51
CA GLU A 281 13.98 3.54 9.40
C GLU A 281 13.27 4.69 10.13
N VAL A 282 11.94 4.68 10.08
CA VAL A 282 11.09 5.72 10.70
C VAL A 282 10.00 5.05 11.53
N PRO A 283 9.63 5.62 12.69
CA PRO A 283 8.52 5.13 13.48
C PRO A 283 7.20 5.34 12.74
N ILE A 284 6.24 4.47 13.01
CA ILE A 284 4.85 4.49 12.55
C ILE A 284 3.99 3.82 13.64
N GLY A 285 3.28 4.63 14.42
CA GLY A 285 2.71 4.18 15.69
C GLY A 285 3.80 3.54 16.57
N GLU A 286 3.54 2.32 17.02
CA GLU A 286 4.45 1.54 17.87
C GLU A 286 5.47 0.69 17.06
N TYR A 287 5.43 0.78 15.73
CA TYR A 287 6.28 0.01 14.83
C TYR A 287 7.30 0.87 14.09
N THR A 288 8.33 0.23 13.55
CA THR A 288 9.29 0.84 12.64
C THR A 288 9.03 0.38 11.21
N ARG A 289 9.07 1.31 10.25
CA ARG A 289 9.04 1.01 8.82
C ARG A 289 10.30 1.49 8.11
N VAL A 290 10.61 0.83 7.00
CA VAL A 290 11.66 1.25 6.07
C VAL A 290 11.09 2.26 5.07
N LEU A 291 11.66 3.46 5.03
CA LEU A 291 11.34 4.49 4.04
C LEU A 291 12.50 4.65 3.06
N ILE A 292 12.26 4.39 1.77
CA ILE A 292 13.24 4.66 0.72
C ILE A 292 13.26 6.16 0.43
N LYS A 293 14.44 6.78 0.56
CA LYS A 293 14.60 8.24 0.44
C LYS A 293 15.10 8.66 -0.93
N ASP A 294 15.95 7.83 -1.53
CA ASP A 294 16.53 8.08 -2.85
C ASP A 294 16.81 6.74 -3.54
N TYR A 295 16.56 6.70 -4.84
CA TYR A 295 16.69 5.51 -5.66
C TYR A 295 16.94 5.86 -7.13
N MET A 296 17.39 4.87 -7.89
CA MET A 296 17.53 4.93 -9.34
C MET A 296 16.70 3.82 -9.97
N GLU A 297 15.78 4.17 -10.87
CA GLU A 297 15.02 3.17 -11.64
C GLU A 297 15.96 2.42 -12.59
N TYR A 298 15.84 1.08 -12.62
CA TYR A 298 16.57 0.31 -13.62
C TYR A 298 15.97 0.56 -15.01
N ALA A 299 16.83 0.57 -16.03
CA ALA A 299 16.36 0.49 -17.41
C ALA A 299 15.71 -0.88 -17.63
N MET A 300 14.47 -0.88 -18.09
CA MET A 300 13.69 -2.07 -18.42
C MET A 300 13.61 -2.26 -19.94
N PRO A 301 13.18 -3.44 -20.45
CA PRO A 301 13.14 -3.74 -21.89
C PRO A 301 12.38 -2.68 -22.70
N THR A 302 11.31 -2.14 -22.13
CA THR A 302 10.51 -1.03 -22.66
C THR A 302 10.11 -0.09 -21.51
N GLN A 303 9.40 1.00 -21.80
CA GLN A 303 8.61 1.63 -20.73
C GLN A 303 7.52 0.68 -20.24
N ILE A 304 7.07 0.90 -19.00
CA ILE A 304 5.90 0.19 -18.44
C ILE A 304 4.69 0.38 -19.36
N HIS A 305 3.85 -0.65 -19.49
CA HIS A 305 2.60 -0.60 -20.26
C HIS A 305 2.77 -0.39 -21.78
N GLU A 306 3.89 -0.86 -22.35
CA GLU A 306 4.09 -0.95 -23.81
C GLU A 306 3.35 -2.15 -24.42
N LEU A 307 2.19 -1.90 -25.03
CA LEU A 307 1.32 -2.92 -25.59
C LEU A 307 1.76 -3.31 -27.01
N SER A 308 2.90 -4.00 -27.14
CA SER A 308 3.39 -4.57 -28.40
C SER A 308 4.39 -5.70 -28.14
N GLY A 309 4.78 -6.44 -29.19
CA GLY A 309 5.78 -7.50 -29.09
C GLY A 309 7.14 -7.08 -28.51
N ALA A 310 7.43 -5.77 -28.42
CA ALA A 310 8.65 -5.26 -27.80
C ALA A 310 8.75 -5.54 -26.30
N SER A 311 7.62 -5.67 -25.60
CA SER A 311 7.57 -5.90 -24.15
C SER A 311 7.59 -7.38 -23.75
N ALA A 312 7.58 -8.29 -24.74
CA ALA A 312 7.53 -9.72 -24.52
C ALA A 312 8.70 -10.24 -23.68
N VAL A 313 8.40 -11.11 -22.72
CA VAL A 313 9.37 -11.78 -21.85
C VAL A 313 10.03 -12.92 -22.59
N PHE A 314 9.25 -13.72 -23.30
CA PHE A 314 9.70 -14.94 -23.93
C PHE A 314 9.66 -14.85 -25.46
N THR A 315 10.29 -15.78 -26.16
CA THR A 315 10.20 -15.89 -27.63
C THR A 315 8.94 -16.60 -28.11
N THR A 316 8.28 -17.33 -27.22
CA THR A 316 7.07 -18.11 -27.50
C THR A 316 6.02 -17.88 -26.43
N PRO A 317 4.73 -17.97 -26.76
CA PRO A 317 3.69 -17.78 -25.76
C PRO A 317 3.69 -18.93 -24.75
N VAL A 318 3.43 -18.60 -23.49
CA VAL A 318 3.20 -19.55 -22.40
C VAL A 318 1.92 -19.15 -21.67
N SER A 319 1.18 -20.14 -21.17
CA SER A 319 -0.09 -19.89 -20.51
C SER A 319 0.12 -19.13 -19.20
N SER A 320 -0.53 -17.98 -19.04
CA SER A 320 -0.59 -17.26 -17.76
C SER A 320 -1.33 -18.05 -16.67
N GLN A 321 -2.12 -19.05 -17.06
CA GLN A 321 -2.93 -19.85 -16.14
C GLN A 321 -2.18 -21.04 -15.54
N ASN A 322 -0.94 -21.31 -15.97
CA ASN A 322 -0.15 -22.45 -15.55
C ASN A 322 1.12 -21.98 -14.81
N ALA A 323 1.31 -22.50 -13.60
CA ALA A 323 2.40 -22.07 -12.71
C ALA A 323 3.81 -22.45 -13.19
N ILE A 324 3.95 -23.37 -14.16
CA ILE A 324 5.26 -23.94 -14.54
C ILE A 324 5.61 -23.82 -16.02
N ASP A 325 4.67 -23.53 -16.92
CA ASP A 325 4.93 -23.50 -18.38
C ASP A 325 6.06 -22.53 -18.77
N TRP A 326 6.16 -21.40 -18.06
CA TRP A 326 7.19 -20.39 -18.30
C TRP A 326 8.61 -20.88 -17.96
N LYS A 327 8.79 -21.90 -17.11
CA LYS A 327 10.12 -22.32 -16.60
C LYS A 327 11.04 -22.88 -17.68
N THR A 328 10.47 -23.36 -18.78
CA THR A 328 11.23 -23.89 -19.94
C THR A 328 11.24 -22.93 -21.13
N ALA A 329 10.61 -21.76 -21.01
CA ALA A 329 10.55 -20.78 -22.08
C ALA A 329 11.90 -20.10 -22.28
N THR A 330 12.17 -19.69 -23.52
CA THR A 330 13.38 -18.94 -23.86
C THR A 330 13.07 -17.44 -23.75
N TYR A 331 13.91 -16.70 -23.03
CA TYR A 331 13.78 -15.24 -22.95
C TYR A 331 13.94 -14.59 -24.32
N ALA A 332 13.17 -13.53 -24.57
CA ALA A 332 13.40 -12.64 -25.69
C ALA A 332 14.73 -11.90 -25.54
N ASP A 333 15.37 -11.53 -26.65
CA ASP A 333 16.66 -10.80 -26.64
C ASP A 333 16.58 -9.44 -25.93
N SER A 334 15.37 -8.88 -25.79
CA SER A 334 15.12 -7.62 -25.08
C SER A 334 15.15 -7.76 -23.55
N MET A 335 15.02 -8.97 -23.01
CA MET A 335 15.04 -9.20 -21.56
C MET A 335 16.43 -8.96 -20.98
N ASN A 336 16.58 -7.80 -20.36
CA ASN A 336 17.82 -7.38 -19.73
C ASN A 336 17.96 -7.94 -18.30
N GLU A 337 19.15 -7.76 -17.71
CA GLU A 337 19.48 -8.27 -16.38
C GLU A 337 18.50 -7.79 -15.29
N ALA A 338 18.05 -6.53 -15.35
CA ALA A 338 17.14 -5.97 -14.37
C ALA A 338 15.74 -6.60 -14.44
N ALA A 339 15.21 -6.83 -15.63
CA ALA A 339 13.93 -7.50 -15.82
C ALA A 339 13.98 -8.98 -15.40
N ILE A 340 15.07 -9.69 -15.71
CA ILE A 340 15.28 -11.07 -15.25
C ILE A 340 15.37 -11.12 -13.71
N LYS A 341 16.02 -10.12 -13.11
CA LYS A 341 16.15 -9.98 -11.65
C LYS A 341 14.80 -9.71 -10.98
N LEU A 342 14.00 -8.79 -11.53
CA LEU A 342 12.61 -8.55 -11.10
C LEU A 342 11.79 -9.85 -11.16
N GLN A 343 11.81 -10.54 -12.30
CA GLN A 343 11.11 -11.81 -12.47
C GLN A 343 11.61 -12.87 -11.47
N THR A 344 12.91 -12.90 -11.18
CA THR A 344 13.46 -13.83 -10.18
C THR A 344 12.89 -13.57 -8.80
N TYR A 345 12.78 -12.32 -8.35
CA TYR A 345 12.16 -12.00 -7.06
C TYR A 345 10.69 -12.39 -7.01
N ALA A 346 9.92 -12.02 -8.04
CA ALA A 346 8.50 -12.32 -8.12
C ALA A 346 8.25 -13.84 -8.14
N THR A 347 8.98 -14.57 -8.98
CA THR A 347 8.80 -16.02 -9.13
C THR A 347 9.34 -16.84 -7.96
N THR A 348 10.41 -16.38 -7.30
CA THR A 348 10.87 -16.97 -6.03
C THR A 348 9.82 -16.80 -4.93
N ALA A 349 9.09 -15.68 -4.95
CA ALA A 349 7.98 -15.43 -4.03
C ALA A 349 6.69 -16.18 -4.40
N GLY A 350 6.65 -16.92 -5.51
CA GLY A 350 5.50 -17.72 -5.93
C GLY A 350 4.51 -16.99 -6.85
N LEU A 351 4.89 -15.83 -7.41
CA LEU A 351 4.14 -15.19 -8.51
C LEU A 351 4.54 -15.80 -9.86
N THR A 352 3.70 -15.65 -10.88
CA THR A 352 3.94 -16.16 -12.24
C THR A 352 3.98 -15.03 -13.27
N PRO A 353 4.94 -15.04 -14.22
CA PRO A 353 5.04 -13.98 -15.22
C PRO A 353 3.98 -14.14 -16.31
N LEU A 354 3.58 -13.02 -16.93
CA LEU A 354 2.89 -13.04 -18.22
C LEU A 354 3.90 -13.05 -19.37
N ALA A 355 3.65 -13.87 -20.38
CA ALA A 355 4.62 -14.13 -21.45
C ALA A 355 4.97 -12.90 -22.30
N SER A 356 3.99 -12.01 -22.45
CA SER A 356 3.99 -10.84 -23.32
C SER A 356 4.40 -9.54 -22.62
N GLU A 357 4.53 -9.53 -21.29
CA GLU A 357 4.69 -8.30 -20.51
C GLU A 357 5.72 -8.50 -19.39
N TRP A 358 6.90 -7.89 -19.52
CA TRP A 358 8.00 -8.03 -18.53
C TRP A 358 7.67 -7.52 -17.12
N TRP A 359 6.65 -6.68 -16.98
CA TRP A 359 6.25 -6.09 -15.71
C TRP A 359 5.13 -6.85 -14.99
N HIS A 360 4.38 -7.70 -15.69
CA HIS A 360 3.13 -8.25 -15.19
C HIS A 360 3.32 -9.61 -14.54
N PHE A 361 2.81 -9.73 -13.31
CA PHE A 361 2.86 -10.96 -12.53
C PHE A 361 1.49 -11.30 -11.96
N ASN A 362 1.22 -12.61 -11.85
CA ASN A 362 -0.02 -13.16 -11.32
C ASN A 362 0.21 -13.98 -10.06
N ASP A 363 -0.78 -13.99 -9.17
CA ASP A 363 -0.90 -14.97 -8.11
C ASP A 363 -2.00 -15.99 -8.43
N LEU A 364 -1.59 -17.17 -8.91
CA LEU A 364 -2.54 -18.23 -9.26
C LEU A 364 -3.19 -18.91 -8.05
N ASP A 365 -2.55 -18.86 -6.88
CA ASP A 365 -3.14 -19.41 -5.66
C ASP A 365 -4.28 -18.50 -5.19
N ALA A 366 -4.06 -17.17 -5.18
CA ALA A 366 -5.10 -16.18 -4.86
C ALA A 366 -6.28 -16.22 -5.87
N ARG A 367 -5.99 -16.46 -7.15
CA ARG A 367 -7.03 -16.72 -8.17
C ARG A 367 -7.86 -17.96 -7.80
N ASP A 368 -7.20 -19.05 -7.44
CA ASP A 368 -7.88 -20.32 -7.16
C ASP A 368 -8.71 -20.25 -5.88
N GLU A 369 -8.24 -19.53 -4.86
CA GLU A 369 -8.99 -19.23 -3.62
C GLU A 369 -10.31 -18.48 -3.86
N THR A 370 -10.39 -17.70 -4.94
CA THR A 370 -11.55 -16.85 -5.27
C THR A 370 -12.30 -17.31 -6.52
N ALA A 371 -11.95 -18.46 -7.09
CA ALA A 371 -12.47 -18.93 -8.39
C ALA A 371 -13.99 -19.16 -8.42
N HIS A 372 -14.62 -19.37 -7.26
CA HIS A 372 -16.07 -19.54 -7.16
C HIS A 372 -16.86 -18.22 -7.24
N ASN A 373 -16.21 -17.09 -6.93
CA ASN A 373 -16.83 -15.77 -6.98
C ASN A 373 -15.74 -14.69 -7.06
N SER A 374 -15.24 -14.44 -8.27
CA SER A 374 -14.16 -13.49 -8.52
C SER A 374 -14.71 -12.09 -8.81
N SER A 375 -13.93 -11.07 -8.44
CA SER A 375 -14.26 -9.67 -8.73
C SER A 375 -14.35 -9.38 -10.23
N GLU A 376 -15.38 -8.64 -10.63
CA GLU A 376 -15.52 -8.09 -11.99
C GLU A 376 -14.86 -6.71 -12.13
N GLY A 377 -14.55 -6.05 -11.02
CA GLY A 377 -13.88 -4.75 -10.97
C GLY A 377 -14.67 -3.57 -11.55
N ASP A 378 -16.00 -3.68 -11.70
CA ASP A 378 -16.87 -2.59 -12.16
C ASP A 378 -17.19 -1.58 -11.05
N TYR A 379 -16.13 -1.04 -10.45
CA TYR A 379 -16.18 -0.04 -9.38
C TYR A 379 -14.88 0.75 -9.30
N LEU A 380 -14.91 1.86 -8.55
CA LEU A 380 -13.75 2.69 -8.24
C LEU A 380 -13.43 2.59 -6.75
N LEU A 381 -12.14 2.59 -6.43
CA LEU A 381 -11.65 2.62 -5.05
C LEU A 381 -11.14 4.03 -4.76
N THR A 382 -11.87 4.76 -3.93
CA THR A 382 -11.62 6.19 -3.68
C THR A 382 -11.58 6.57 -2.21
N GLU A 383 -12.01 5.66 -1.34
CA GLU A 383 -12.06 5.84 0.11
C GLU A 383 -10.90 5.07 0.76
N ILE A 384 -10.39 5.61 1.87
CA ILE A 384 -9.48 4.88 2.76
C ILE A 384 -9.92 5.06 4.20
N TYR A 385 -9.57 4.09 5.05
CA TYR A 385 -9.85 4.07 6.49
C TYR A 385 -8.60 3.67 7.29
N SER A 386 -7.42 3.87 6.71
CA SER A 386 -6.14 3.48 7.31
C SER A 386 -5.94 4.26 8.61
N SER A 387 -5.55 3.57 9.68
CA SER A 387 -5.25 4.14 10.98
C SER A 387 -3.86 3.70 11.46
N SER A 388 -3.29 4.50 12.36
CA SER A 388 -1.97 4.20 12.94
C SER A 388 -1.97 2.81 13.56
N PRO A 389 -0.93 1.98 13.30
CA PRO A 389 -0.87 0.65 13.86
C PRO A 389 -0.66 0.73 15.38
N LEU A 390 -1.56 0.07 16.13
CA LEU A 390 -1.48 -0.06 17.57
C LEU A 390 -0.85 -1.41 17.95
N ILE A 391 -0.32 -1.52 19.18
CA ILE A 391 -0.03 -2.82 19.78
C ILE A 391 -1.38 -3.54 19.98
N GLY A 392 -1.64 -4.56 19.17
CA GLY A 392 -2.73 -5.50 19.36
C GLY A 392 -2.17 -6.88 19.69
N ASP A 393 -2.71 -7.53 20.71
CA ASP A 393 -2.41 -8.91 21.08
C ASP A 393 -2.70 -9.83 19.88
N ASN A 394 -1.69 -10.57 19.42
CA ASN A 394 -1.83 -11.60 18.38
C ASN A 394 -2.93 -12.62 18.73
#